data_AF-C7IYB7-F1
#
_entry.id   AF-C7IYB7-F1
#
_cell.length_a   1.000
_cell.length_b   1.000
_cell.length_c   1.000
_cell.angle_alpha   90.00
_cell.angle_beta   90.00
_cell.angle_gamma   90.00
#
_symmetry.space_group_name_H-M   'P 1'
#
loop_
_entity.id
_entity.type
_entity.pdbx_description
1 polymer ?
#
loop_
_entity_poly.entity_id
_entity_poly.type
_entity_poly.pdbx_seq_one_letter_code
_entity_poly.pdbx_strand_id
1 'polypeptide(L)'
;PPPRPSPSPATPRRRPPPPPPPHATPSHRVRSRPATVVSAASGVTDGYHSTIRSLNSRGRHVPRKSLGQNYMLNSKVNEELVAAAGVEEGDVVLEIGPGTGSLTAALLDAGATVFAVEKVGGIASHWLELG
;
A
#
# COMPACT_ATOMS: atom_id res chain seq x y z
N PRO A 1 28.24 38.57 47.95
CA PRO A 1 28.31 37.72 46.73
C PRO A 1 27.15 36.71 46.78
N PRO A 2 26.41 36.47 45.68
CA PRO A 2 25.36 35.45 45.69
C PRO A 2 25.97 34.05 45.89
N PRO A 3 25.26 33.13 46.57
CA PRO A 3 25.73 31.76 46.72
C PRO A 3 25.86 31.07 45.36
N ARG A 4 26.93 30.28 45.17
CA ARG A 4 27.12 29.46 43.97
C ARG A 4 26.01 28.39 43.90
N PRO A 5 25.41 28.14 42.73
CA PRO A 5 24.49 27.02 42.54
C PRO A 5 25.22 25.68 42.78
N SER A 6 24.56 24.78 43.48
CA SER A 6 25.00 23.40 43.72
C SER A 6 25.03 22.60 42.40
N PRO A 7 26.03 21.73 42.17
CA PRO A 7 26.12 20.92 40.95
C PRO A 7 24.95 19.95 40.83
N SER A 8 24.38 19.82 39.63
CA SER A 8 23.35 18.81 39.32
C SER A 8 23.90 17.39 39.50
N PRO A 9 23.07 16.44 40.00
CA PRO A 9 23.48 15.05 40.14
C PRO A 9 23.81 14.44 38.77
N ALA A 10 24.96 13.76 38.68
CA ALA A 10 25.35 13.05 37.47
C ALA A 10 24.35 11.92 37.18
N THR A 11 23.77 11.89 35.99
CA THR A 11 22.91 10.80 35.52
C THR A 11 23.73 9.50 35.48
N PRO A 12 23.25 8.39 36.05
CA PRO A 12 23.97 7.12 35.99
C PRO A 12 24.16 6.72 34.52
N ARG A 13 25.40 6.53 34.08
CA ARG A 13 25.68 5.94 32.77
C ARG A 13 25.13 4.52 32.78
N ARG A 14 24.01 4.26 32.09
CA ARG A 14 23.55 2.90 31.82
C ARG A 14 24.66 2.14 31.09
N ARG A 15 25.09 1.01 31.63
CA ARG A 15 25.97 0.07 30.90
C ARG A 15 25.26 -0.34 29.60
N PRO A 16 25.99 -0.43 28.47
CA PRO A 16 25.44 -1.03 27.27
C PRO A 16 25.06 -2.50 27.54
N PRO A 17 24.02 -3.04 26.87
CA PRO A 17 23.66 -4.44 27.00
C PRO A 17 24.81 -5.35 26.51
N PRO A 18 24.95 -6.57 27.07
CA PRO A 18 25.94 -7.53 26.58
C PRO A 18 25.65 -7.92 25.11
N PRO A 19 26.68 -8.33 24.35
CA PRO A 19 26.49 -8.82 22.99
C PRO A 19 25.59 -10.08 22.99
N PRO A 20 24.82 -10.32 21.92
CA PRO A 20 24.04 -11.55 21.79
C PRO A 20 24.94 -12.78 21.74
N PRO A 21 24.46 -13.97 22.18
CA PRO A 21 25.25 -15.20 22.14
C PRO A 21 25.65 -15.57 20.69
N PRO A 22 26.78 -16.25 20.47
CA PRO A 22 27.35 -16.55 19.15
C PRO A 22 26.45 -17.43 18.26
N HIS A 23 25.40 -18.02 18.82
CA HIS A 23 24.42 -18.85 18.12
C HIS A 23 23.01 -18.25 18.12
N ALA A 24 22.87 -16.94 18.34
CA ALA A 24 21.61 -16.25 18.12
C ALA A 24 21.25 -16.34 16.63
N THR A 25 20.46 -17.36 16.26
CA THR A 25 19.84 -17.48 14.95
C THR A 25 19.06 -16.20 14.68
N PRO A 26 19.23 -15.55 13.52
CA PRO A 26 18.40 -14.42 13.17
C PRO A 26 16.95 -14.90 13.20
N SER A 27 16.18 -14.48 14.20
CA SER A 27 14.74 -14.61 14.14
C SER A 27 14.32 -13.70 13.00
N HIS A 28 14.07 -14.28 11.82
CA HIS A 28 13.34 -13.62 10.75
C HIS A 28 11.94 -13.36 11.28
N ARG A 29 11.79 -12.28 12.06
CA ARG A 29 10.49 -11.77 12.45
C ARG A 29 9.88 -11.24 11.16
N VAL A 30 9.12 -12.08 10.48
CA VAL A 30 8.24 -11.65 9.38
C VAL A 30 7.38 -10.55 9.97
N ARG A 31 7.65 -9.31 9.58
CA ARG A 31 6.79 -8.18 9.93
C ARG A 31 5.49 -8.41 9.14
N SER A 32 4.52 -9.07 9.75
CA SER A 32 3.16 -9.07 9.25
C SER A 32 2.67 -7.62 9.26
N ARG A 33 2.51 -7.04 8.07
CA ARG A 33 1.72 -5.82 7.90
C ARG A 33 0.28 -6.28 7.69
N PRO A 34 -0.72 -5.62 8.30
CA PRO A 34 -2.11 -5.94 8.00
C PRO A 34 -2.33 -5.78 6.49
N ALA A 35 -2.84 -6.82 5.85
CA ALA A 35 -3.40 -6.70 4.52
C ALA A 35 -4.71 -5.91 4.65
N THR A 36 -4.89 -4.88 3.85
CA THR A 36 -6.17 -4.18 3.76
C THR A 36 -6.97 -4.85 2.66
N VAL A 37 -8.09 -5.47 3.02
CA VAL A 37 -9.11 -5.89 2.05
C VAL A 37 -10.06 -4.73 1.89
N VAL A 38 -10.36 -4.35 0.66
CA VAL A 38 -11.34 -3.30 0.36
C VAL A 38 -12.28 -3.80 -0.73
N SER A 39 -13.54 -3.42 -0.64
CA SER A 39 -14.54 -3.59 -1.70
C SER A 39 -14.79 -2.22 -2.31
N ALA A 40 -14.95 -2.16 -3.63
CA ALA A 40 -15.26 -0.92 -4.34
C ALA A 40 -16.53 -1.11 -5.16
N ALA A 41 -17.30 -0.03 -5.30
CA ALA A 41 -18.46 0.00 -6.17
C ALA A 41 -18.04 0.32 -7.62
N SER A 42 -18.77 -0.26 -8.59
CA SER A 42 -18.67 0.08 -10.02
C SER A 42 -18.93 1.59 -10.25
N GLY A 43 -18.28 2.18 -11.27
CA GLY A 43 -18.45 3.59 -11.65
C GLY A 43 -17.26 4.52 -11.33
N VAL A 44 -16.12 3.99 -10.91
CA VAL A 44 -14.91 4.79 -10.65
C VAL A 44 -14.19 5.07 -11.96
N THR A 45 -14.18 6.33 -12.40
CA THR A 45 -13.51 6.75 -13.65
C THR A 45 -12.01 6.39 -13.64
N ASP A 46 -11.57 5.50 -14.53
CA ASP A 46 -10.20 4.98 -14.61
C ASP A 46 -9.35 5.73 -15.65
N GLY A 47 -9.17 7.04 -15.45
CA GLY A 47 -8.38 7.89 -16.34
C GLY A 47 -6.98 8.25 -15.83
N TYR A 48 -6.22 8.93 -16.70
CA TYR A 48 -4.97 9.63 -16.33
C TYR A 48 -5.18 10.53 -15.11
N HIS A 49 -6.23 11.36 -15.12
CA HIS A 49 -6.49 12.33 -14.06
C HIS A 49 -6.83 11.68 -12.72
N SER A 50 -7.58 10.58 -12.71
CA SER A 50 -7.89 9.87 -11.47
C SER A 50 -6.65 9.14 -10.93
N THR A 51 -5.83 8.56 -11.82
CA THR A 51 -4.54 7.96 -11.46
C THR A 51 -3.62 8.99 -10.82
N ILE A 52 -3.39 10.14 -11.47
CA ILE A 52 -2.54 11.22 -10.93
C ILE A 52 -3.12 11.80 -9.64
N ARG A 53 -4.44 11.97 -9.52
CA ARG A 53 -5.10 12.41 -8.28
C ARG A 53 -4.91 11.40 -7.15
N SER A 54 -5.06 10.11 -7.42
CA SER A 54 -4.81 9.02 -6.45
C SER A 54 -3.34 9.01 -6.00
N LEU A 55 -2.40 9.26 -6.91
CA LEU A 55 -0.97 9.36 -6.57
C LEU A 55 -0.65 10.61 -5.74
N ASN A 56 -1.20 11.77 -6.14
CA ASN A 56 -0.96 13.05 -5.48
C ASN A 56 -1.57 13.13 -4.07
N SER A 57 -2.81 12.66 -3.88
CA SER A 57 -3.49 12.66 -2.58
C SER A 57 -2.72 11.90 -1.50
N ARG A 58 -1.83 10.99 -1.89
CA ARG A 58 -1.08 10.10 -0.98
C ARG A 58 0.37 10.53 -0.77
N GLY A 59 0.75 11.73 -1.21
CA GLY A 59 2.14 12.21 -1.18
C GLY A 59 3.09 11.33 -2.01
N ARG A 60 2.55 10.55 -2.96
CA ARG A 60 3.30 9.65 -3.84
C ARG A 60 3.33 10.23 -5.24
N HIS A 61 4.00 11.37 -5.37
CA HIS A 61 4.10 12.11 -6.63
C HIS A 61 4.81 11.33 -7.75
N VAL A 62 5.57 10.27 -7.41
CA VAL A 62 6.40 9.55 -8.36
C VAL A 62 6.31 8.03 -8.11
N PRO A 63 5.96 7.23 -9.13
CA PRO A 63 6.09 5.78 -9.07
C PRO A 63 7.50 5.37 -8.65
N ARG A 64 7.61 4.43 -7.69
CA ARG A 64 8.91 4.00 -7.20
C ARG A 64 9.52 3.01 -8.19
N LYS A 65 10.41 3.48 -9.05
CA LYS A 65 11.13 2.63 -10.03
C LYS A 65 11.83 1.43 -9.39
N SER A 66 12.42 1.61 -8.21
CA SER A 66 13.07 0.51 -7.46
C SER A 66 12.11 -0.57 -6.96
N LEU A 67 10.80 -0.29 -6.94
CA LEU A 67 9.75 -1.26 -6.63
C LEU A 67 9.04 -1.78 -7.89
N GLY A 68 9.49 -1.40 -9.09
CA GLY A 68 8.88 -1.81 -10.36
C GLY A 68 7.48 -1.23 -10.60
N GLN A 69 7.12 -0.13 -9.93
CA GLN A 69 5.77 0.43 -10.04
C GLN A 69 5.56 1.15 -11.37
N ASN A 70 4.62 0.64 -12.17
CA ASN A 70 4.06 1.28 -13.35
C ASN A 70 2.53 1.31 -13.19
N TYR A 71 1.88 2.39 -13.61
CA TYR A 71 0.42 2.50 -13.54
C TYR A 71 -0.17 2.57 -14.94
N MET A 72 -1.25 1.83 -15.15
CA MET A 72 -1.97 1.77 -16.40
C MET A 72 -2.89 2.98 -16.52
N LEU A 73 -2.65 3.81 -17.54
CA LEU A 73 -3.33 5.09 -17.76
C LEU A 73 -4.39 5.03 -18.86
N ASN A 74 -4.45 3.92 -19.61
CA ASN A 74 -5.37 3.71 -20.71
C ASN A 74 -6.44 2.71 -20.27
N SER A 75 -7.65 3.21 -20.01
CA SER A 75 -8.81 2.39 -19.59
C SER A 75 -9.13 1.30 -20.59
N LYS A 76 -8.99 1.59 -21.90
CA LYS A 76 -9.24 0.62 -22.97
C LYS A 76 -8.38 -0.64 -22.85
N VAL A 77 -7.13 -0.51 -22.37
CA VAL A 77 -6.27 -1.68 -22.15
C VAL A 77 -6.78 -2.53 -21.00
N ASN A 78 -7.38 -1.93 -19.97
CA ASN A 78 -8.04 -2.68 -18.90
C ASN A 78 -9.26 -3.42 -19.44
N GLU A 79 -10.12 -2.75 -20.21
CA GLU A 79 -11.28 -3.37 -20.84
C GLU A 79 -10.88 -4.56 -21.74
N GLU A 80 -9.86 -4.38 -22.58
CA GLU A 80 -9.30 -5.43 -23.43
C GLU A 80 -8.72 -6.59 -22.60
N LEU A 81 -8.06 -6.29 -21.47
CA LEU A 81 -7.51 -7.30 -20.57
C LEU A 81 -8.62 -8.11 -19.87
N VAL A 82 -9.67 -7.43 -19.38
CA VAL A 82 -10.83 -8.05 -18.75
C VAL A 82 -11.56 -8.96 -19.75
N ALA A 83 -11.77 -8.48 -20.98
CA ALA A 83 -12.36 -9.27 -22.05
C ALA A 83 -11.49 -10.46 -22.45
N ALA A 84 -10.17 -10.28 -22.57
CA ALA A 84 -9.23 -11.36 -22.89
C ALA A 84 -9.13 -12.41 -21.78
N ALA A 85 -9.34 -12.01 -20.53
CA ALA A 85 -9.41 -12.92 -19.38
C ALA A 85 -10.75 -13.68 -19.31
N GLY A 86 -11.77 -13.26 -20.08
CA GLY A 86 -13.10 -13.87 -20.08
C GLY A 86 -13.85 -13.67 -18.77
N VAL A 87 -13.64 -12.53 -18.11
CA VAL A 87 -14.33 -12.19 -16.85
C VAL A 87 -15.78 -11.82 -17.16
N GLU A 88 -16.71 -12.46 -16.46
CA GLU A 88 -18.15 -12.27 -16.61
C GLU A 88 -18.81 -11.86 -15.27
N GLU A 89 -20.08 -11.45 -15.35
CA GLU A 89 -20.87 -11.10 -14.17
C GLU A 89 -20.97 -12.28 -13.20
N GLY A 90 -20.68 -12.04 -11.93
CA GLY A 90 -20.71 -13.07 -10.88
C GLY A 90 -19.39 -13.81 -10.67
N ASP A 91 -18.36 -13.58 -11.50
CA ASP A 91 -17.03 -14.13 -11.27
C ASP A 91 -16.40 -13.58 -9.99
N VAL A 92 -15.50 -14.39 -9.40
CA VAL A 92 -14.67 -13.98 -8.26
C VAL A 92 -13.22 -13.83 -8.72
N VAL A 93 -12.69 -12.61 -8.65
CA VAL A 93 -11.37 -12.27 -9.17
C VAL A 93 -10.42 -11.87 -8.03
N LEU A 94 -9.20 -12.40 -8.04
CA LEU A 94 -8.12 -11.97 -7.16
C LEU A 94 -7.17 -11.04 -7.94
N GLU A 95 -7.08 -9.78 -7.52
CA GLU A 95 -6.15 -8.81 -8.08
C GLU A 95 -4.93 -8.62 -7.17
N ILE A 96 -3.73 -8.88 -7.69
CA ILE A 96 -2.47 -8.67 -6.97
C ILE A 96 -1.86 -7.34 -7.39
N GLY A 97 -1.67 -6.44 -6.44
CA GLY A 97 -1.09 -5.11 -6.67
C GLY A 97 -2.04 -4.18 -7.44
N PRO A 98 -3.26 -3.91 -6.92
CA PRO A 98 -4.24 -3.07 -7.60
C PRO A 98 -3.72 -1.67 -7.92
N GLY A 99 -2.74 -1.15 -7.16
CA GLY A 99 -2.17 0.16 -7.46
C GLY A 99 -3.23 1.26 -7.30
N THR A 100 -3.41 2.08 -8.33
CA THR A 100 -4.49 3.06 -8.40
C THR A 100 -5.85 2.45 -8.77
N GLY A 101 -5.87 1.14 -9.08
CA GLY A 101 -6.99 0.26 -9.40
C GLY A 101 -7.84 0.68 -10.57
N SER A 102 -7.16 1.16 -11.60
CA SER A 102 -7.77 1.28 -12.92
C SER A 102 -8.26 -0.09 -13.42
N LEU A 103 -7.49 -1.17 -13.20
CA LEU A 103 -7.96 -2.53 -13.51
C LEU A 103 -9.07 -2.99 -12.56
N THR A 104 -8.96 -2.70 -11.26
CA THR A 104 -10.03 -2.97 -10.28
C THR A 104 -11.37 -2.41 -10.73
N ALA A 105 -11.40 -1.18 -11.25
CA ALA A 105 -12.62 -0.54 -11.76
C ALA A 105 -13.20 -1.32 -12.96
N ALA A 106 -12.37 -1.66 -13.96
CA ALA A 106 -12.82 -2.42 -15.11
C ALA A 106 -13.37 -3.82 -14.76
N LEU A 107 -12.77 -4.49 -13.76
CA LEU A 107 -13.25 -5.77 -13.25
C LEU A 107 -14.62 -5.64 -12.57
N LEU A 108 -14.83 -4.57 -11.80
CA LEU A 108 -16.11 -4.30 -11.15
C LEU A 108 -17.20 -3.92 -12.15
N ASP A 109 -16.84 -3.15 -13.19
CA ASP A 109 -17.75 -2.78 -14.28
C ASP A 109 -18.18 -4.01 -15.12
N ALA A 110 -17.36 -5.06 -15.17
CA ALA A 110 -17.73 -6.36 -15.74
C ALA A 110 -18.66 -7.20 -14.83
N GLY A 111 -18.97 -6.73 -13.63
CA GLY A 111 -19.86 -7.40 -12.67
C GLY A 111 -19.18 -8.46 -11.80
N ALA A 112 -17.85 -8.47 -11.73
CA ALA A 112 -17.10 -9.39 -10.89
C ALA A 112 -17.05 -8.94 -9.42
N THR A 113 -16.93 -9.92 -8.51
CA THR A 113 -16.52 -9.68 -7.12
C THR A 113 -15.00 -9.70 -7.05
N VAL A 114 -14.37 -8.57 -6.70
CA VAL A 114 -12.90 -8.44 -6.71
C VAL A 114 -12.32 -8.46 -5.28
N PHE A 115 -11.36 -9.35 -5.06
CA PHE A 115 -10.49 -9.36 -3.89
C PHE A 115 -9.13 -8.78 -4.28
N ALA A 116 -8.79 -7.59 -3.79
CA ALA A 116 -7.54 -6.94 -4.12
C ALA A 116 -6.49 -7.05 -2.98
N VAL A 117 -5.25 -7.40 -3.31
CA VAL A 117 -4.13 -7.53 -2.37
C VAL A 117 -3.00 -6.58 -2.73
N GLU A 118 -2.76 -5.56 -1.91
CA GLU A 118 -1.70 -4.57 -2.11
C GLU A 118 -0.57 -4.72 -1.07
N LYS A 119 0.67 -4.87 -1.53
CA LYS A 119 1.84 -5.01 -0.66
C LYS A 119 2.24 -3.67 -0.03
N VAL A 120 2.06 -2.57 -0.75
CA VAL A 120 2.56 -1.26 -0.33
C VAL A 120 1.47 -0.48 0.41
N GLY A 121 1.44 -0.67 1.74
CA GLY A 121 0.54 0.09 2.63
C GLY A 121 0.59 1.60 2.33
N GLY A 122 -0.59 2.21 2.15
CA GLY A 122 -0.77 3.59 1.70
C GLY A 122 -1.03 3.76 0.19
N ILE A 123 -1.21 2.68 -0.56
CA ILE A 123 -1.82 2.72 -1.90
C ILE A 123 -3.31 2.41 -1.85
N ALA A 124 -3.71 1.49 -0.98
CA ALA A 124 -5.08 1.05 -0.84
C ALA A 124 -6.06 2.08 -0.23
N SER A 125 -5.60 3.27 0.18
CA SER A 125 -6.42 4.19 0.97
C SER A 125 -7.59 4.82 0.21
N HIS A 126 -7.51 4.96 -1.12
CA HIS A 126 -8.57 5.58 -1.92
C HIS A 126 -9.82 4.68 -2.05
N TRP A 127 -9.66 3.37 -1.86
CA TRP A 127 -10.75 2.41 -1.96
C TRP A 127 -11.73 2.51 -0.79
N LEU A 128 -11.29 3.07 0.34
CA LEU A 128 -12.11 3.15 1.55
C LEU A 128 -13.15 4.29 1.53
N GLU A 129 -13.06 5.21 0.56
CA GLU A 129 -13.98 6.35 0.42
C GLU A 129 -15.03 6.14 -0.69
N LEU A 130 -15.06 4.96 -1.32
CA LEU A 130 -15.91 4.63 -2.48
C LEU A 130 -16.88 3.45 -2.22
N GLY A 131 -17.16 3.16 -0.95
CA GLY A 131 -18.28 2.36 -0.48
C GLY A 131 -19.07 3.13 0.55
#